data_AF-A0A1K1RWP9-F1
#
_entry.id   AF-A0A1K1RWP9-F1
#
_cell.length_a   1.000
_cell.length_b   1.000
_cell.length_c   1.000
_cell.angle_alpha   90.00
_cell.angle_beta   90.00
_cell.angle_gamma   90.00
#
_symmetry.space_group_name_H-M   'P 1'
#
loop_
_entity.id
_entity.type
_entity.pdbx_description
1 polymer ?
#
loop_
_entity_poly.entity_id
_entity_poly.type
_entity_poly.pdbx_seq_one_letter_code
_entity_poly.pdbx_strand_id
1 'polypeptide(L)'
;MMKDSYLKKILFGLKYLTIYYISASMICFAIPKFLFMQFRVLHYASYAPLVEVSKTQHMWSFFGRSYHYNLFIGITEFLIGVLIVFRRTRLIALLMALGVYSNILILNIEFDIDFAIGHTFVDFVLIVVLLSEYYGDLYKFFIQSGGKFNHVMNTGQNMFKQYFPVFFVVVLSVSYFIFAFNLRATVNEDVVGAYKIERLSINNTPVILNNGNLGSDPMMFLEYNNQIVLSVNDTVYYGHYVLVKDSIKIRMNHPTNFNLQSMDGLIKNKNKISGEMDEKKLFQLDYTRIDGKKDYLNDLY
;
A
#
# COMPACT_ATOMS: atom_id res chain seq x y z
N MET A 1 -12.10 47.63 11.05
CA MET A 1 -13.49 47.23 10.74
C MET A 1 -13.65 46.52 9.40
N MET A 2 -13.37 47.12 8.23
CA MET A 2 -13.50 46.41 6.93
C MET A 2 -12.44 45.29 6.74
N LYS A 3 -11.18 45.54 7.11
CA LYS A 3 -10.07 44.57 7.01
C LYS A 3 -10.33 43.28 7.81
N ASP A 4 -10.97 43.41 8.97
CA ASP A 4 -11.33 42.29 9.86
C ASP A 4 -12.42 41.38 9.27
N SER A 5 -13.34 41.94 8.46
CA SER A 5 -14.40 41.17 7.81
C SER A 5 -13.84 40.28 6.69
N TYR A 6 -12.90 40.81 5.90
CA TYR A 6 -12.22 40.05 4.84
C TYR A 6 -11.33 38.95 5.42
N LEU A 7 -10.55 39.25 6.45
CA LEU A 7 -9.72 38.25 7.15
C LEU A 7 -10.57 37.09 7.69
N LYS A 8 -11.72 37.37 8.31
CA LYS A 8 -12.64 36.33 8.80
C LYS A 8 -13.18 35.45 7.67
N LYS A 9 -13.51 36.03 6.51
CA LYS A 9 -13.96 35.26 5.34
C LYS A 9 -12.83 34.37 4.78
N ILE A 10 -11.61 34.89 4.71
CA ILE A 10 -10.44 34.14 4.25
C ILE A 10 -10.15 32.97 5.19
N LEU A 11 -10.08 33.21 6.50
CA LEU A 11 -9.86 32.16 7.50
C LEU A 11 -10.95 31.09 7.47
N PHE A 12 -12.20 31.51 7.28
CA PHE A 12 -13.30 30.57 7.09
C PHE A 12 -13.12 29.72 5.83
N GLY A 13 -12.73 30.32 4.70
CA GLY A 13 -12.42 29.60 3.46
C GLY A 13 -11.29 28.59 3.63
N LEU A 14 -10.16 29.03 4.21
CA LEU A 14 -9.00 28.19 4.50
C LEU A 14 -9.37 27.00 5.38
N LYS A 15 -10.13 27.22 6.44
CA LYS A 15 -10.61 26.15 7.32
C LYS A 15 -11.36 25.05 6.55
N TYR A 16 -12.33 25.43 5.70
CA TYR A 16 -13.07 24.43 4.92
C TYR A 16 -12.20 23.76 3.88
N LEU A 17 -11.27 24.48 3.25
CA LEU A 17 -10.27 23.89 2.36
C LEU A 17 -9.44 22.83 3.10
N THR A 18 -8.95 23.11 4.31
CA THR A 18 -8.25 22.14 5.16
C THR A 18 -9.11 20.93 5.48
N ILE A 19 -10.39 21.12 5.82
CA ILE A 19 -11.33 20.02 6.12
C ILE A 19 -11.49 19.10 4.90
N TYR A 20 -11.71 19.66 3.71
CA TYR A 20 -11.88 18.86 2.49
C TYR A 20 -10.54 18.24 2.02
N TYR A 21 -9.42 18.90 2.27
CA TYR A 21 -8.08 18.34 2.03
C TYR A 21 -7.82 17.11 2.92
N ILE A 22 -8.01 17.21 4.24
CA ILE A 22 -7.84 16.06 5.16
C ILE A 22 -8.83 14.94 4.81
N SER A 23 -10.07 15.30 4.48
CA SER A 23 -11.07 14.33 4.03
C SER A 23 -10.59 13.55 2.80
N ALA A 24 -10.08 14.27 1.79
CA ALA A 24 -9.54 13.66 0.59
C ALA A 24 -8.31 12.78 0.87
N SER A 25 -7.37 13.28 1.68
CA SER A 25 -6.18 12.54 2.10
C SER A 25 -6.58 11.20 2.73
N MET A 26 -7.44 11.23 3.75
CA MET A 26 -7.90 10.03 4.46
C MET A 26 -8.65 9.04 3.56
N ILE A 27 -9.53 9.50 2.66
CA ILE A 27 -10.23 8.63 1.71
C ILE A 27 -9.25 7.98 0.73
N CYS A 28 -8.29 8.75 0.22
CA CYS A 28 -7.26 8.25 -0.71
C CYS A 28 -6.27 7.29 -0.04
N PHE A 29 -6.01 7.42 1.27
CA PHE A 29 -5.23 6.45 2.04
C PHE A 29 -6.01 5.18 2.39
N ALA A 30 -7.33 5.28 2.59
CA ALA A 30 -8.17 4.16 2.97
C ALA A 30 -8.45 3.18 1.82
N ILE A 31 -8.78 3.70 0.63
CA ILE A 31 -9.21 2.87 -0.51
C ILE A 31 -8.16 1.83 -0.94
N PRO A 32 -6.85 2.14 -1.03
CA PRO A 32 -5.82 1.15 -1.34
C PRO A 32 -5.77 0.02 -0.30
N LYS A 33 -6.12 0.28 0.96
CA LYS A 33 -6.17 -0.76 2.01
C LYS A 33 -7.34 -1.71 1.81
N PHE A 34 -8.49 -1.24 1.34
CA PHE A 34 -9.63 -2.10 0.96
C PHE A 34 -9.29 -3.04 -0.20
N LEU A 35 -8.43 -2.59 -1.10
CA LEU A 35 -7.96 -3.36 -2.24
C LEU A 35 -6.67 -4.14 -1.95
N PHE A 36 -6.20 -4.13 -0.70
CA PHE A 36 -4.95 -4.76 -0.26
C PHE A 36 -3.74 -4.33 -1.08
N MET A 37 -3.73 -3.08 -1.54
CA MET A 37 -2.68 -2.44 -2.35
C MET A 37 -1.57 -1.82 -1.52
N GLN A 38 -1.83 -1.55 -0.24
CA GLN A 38 -0.87 -0.98 0.69
C GLN A 38 -0.22 -2.09 1.55
N PHE A 39 0.99 -1.82 2.04
CA PHE A 39 1.80 -2.74 2.87
C PHE A 39 2.20 -4.02 2.14
N ARG A 40 2.42 -3.92 0.83
CA ARG A 40 2.94 -5.02 0.01
C ARG A 40 4.46 -5.10 0.13
N VAL A 41 4.95 -6.30 0.38
CA VAL A 41 6.38 -6.66 0.32
C VAL A 41 6.61 -7.43 -0.98
N LEU A 42 7.79 -7.25 -1.59
CA LEU A 42 8.20 -8.03 -2.76
C LEU A 42 8.43 -9.48 -2.32
N HIS A 43 8.02 -10.45 -3.13
CA HIS A 43 8.07 -11.87 -2.78
C HIS A 43 9.48 -12.28 -2.36
N TYR A 44 10.52 -11.86 -3.09
CA TYR A 44 11.90 -12.21 -2.73
C TYR A 44 12.31 -11.70 -1.34
N ALA A 45 11.82 -10.52 -0.94
CA ALA A 45 12.18 -9.89 0.33
C ALA A 45 11.56 -10.63 1.53
N SER A 46 10.44 -11.33 1.32
CA SER A 46 9.84 -12.19 2.34
C SER A 46 10.66 -13.44 2.66
N TYR A 47 11.62 -13.81 1.82
CA TYR A 47 12.54 -14.93 2.06
C TYR A 47 13.88 -14.50 2.64
N ALA A 48 14.09 -13.20 2.87
CA ALA A 48 15.31 -12.71 3.50
C ALA A 48 15.35 -13.15 4.99
N PRO A 49 16.54 -13.52 5.53
CA PRO A 49 16.70 -13.76 6.95
C PRO A 49 16.25 -12.56 7.77
N LEU A 50 15.59 -12.79 8.91
CA LEU A 50 15.02 -11.72 9.74
C LEU A 50 16.06 -10.65 10.15
N VAL A 51 17.32 -11.05 10.33
CA VAL A 51 18.43 -10.14 10.68
C VAL A 51 18.79 -9.17 9.53
N GLU A 52 18.46 -9.51 8.29
CA GLU A 52 18.74 -8.71 7.10
C GLU A 52 17.56 -7.84 6.66
N VAL A 53 16.35 -8.12 7.19
CA VAL A 53 15.13 -7.37 6.88
C VAL A 53 15.21 -5.97 7.48
N SER A 54 15.00 -4.94 6.65
CA SER A 54 14.98 -3.56 7.14
C SER A 54 13.76 -3.30 8.05
N LYS A 55 13.84 -2.30 8.93
CA LYS A 55 12.69 -1.93 9.78
C LYS A 55 11.43 -1.67 8.96
N THR A 56 11.55 -0.93 7.85
CA THR A 56 10.44 -0.64 6.94
C THR A 56 9.80 -1.91 6.38
N GLN A 57 10.62 -2.85 5.89
CA GLN A 57 10.13 -4.12 5.35
C GLN A 57 9.46 -4.97 6.44
N HIS A 58 10.02 -4.96 7.65
CA HIS A 58 9.43 -5.67 8.78
C HIS A 58 8.03 -5.13 9.11
N MET A 59 7.89 -3.81 9.19
CA MET A 59 6.59 -3.18 9.42
C MET A 59 5.61 -3.45 8.29
N TRP A 60 6.03 -3.30 7.03
CA TRP A 60 5.15 -3.57 5.88
C TRP A 60 4.72 -5.03 5.84
N SER A 61 5.62 -5.96 6.16
CA SER A 61 5.30 -7.38 6.30
C SER A 61 4.26 -7.60 7.40
N PHE A 62 4.42 -6.97 8.57
CA PHE A 62 3.46 -7.07 9.67
C PHE A 62 2.05 -6.59 9.30
N PHE A 63 1.92 -5.38 8.74
CA PHE A 63 0.62 -4.84 8.32
C PHE A 63 0.05 -5.61 7.12
N GLY A 64 0.90 -5.98 6.17
CA GLY A 64 0.56 -6.77 4.99
C GLY A 64 0.12 -8.20 5.31
N ARG A 65 0.47 -8.74 6.48
CA ARG A 65 0.16 -10.13 6.84
C ARG A 65 -1.33 -10.43 6.97
N SER A 66 -2.14 -9.43 7.35
CA SER A 66 -3.56 -9.65 7.66
C SER A 66 -4.46 -8.71 6.86
N TYR A 67 -5.18 -9.29 5.89
CA TYR A 67 -6.19 -8.58 5.12
C TYR A 67 -7.25 -7.91 6.01
N HIS A 68 -7.73 -8.64 7.03
CA HIS A 68 -8.73 -8.09 7.95
C HIS A 68 -8.19 -6.93 8.79
N TYR A 69 -6.92 -6.98 9.17
CA TYR A 69 -6.29 -5.87 9.88
C TYR A 69 -6.14 -4.64 8.97
N ASN A 70 -5.70 -4.83 7.71
CA ASN A 70 -5.65 -3.77 6.71
C ASN A 70 -7.03 -3.14 6.46
N LEU A 71 -8.08 -3.96 6.39
CA LEU A 71 -9.45 -3.49 6.26
C LEU A 71 -9.89 -2.70 7.51
N PHE A 72 -9.53 -3.13 8.71
CA PHE A 72 -9.84 -2.41 9.95
C PHE A 72 -9.22 -1.00 9.99
N ILE A 73 -7.92 -0.88 9.69
CA ILE A 73 -7.26 0.44 9.66
C ILE A 73 -7.78 1.30 8.50
N GLY A 74 -8.07 0.70 7.33
CA GLY A 74 -8.68 1.39 6.20
C GLY A 74 -10.09 1.89 6.48
N ILE A 75 -10.93 1.12 7.18
CA ILE A 75 -12.27 1.57 7.59
C ILE A 75 -12.14 2.75 8.54
N THR A 76 -11.19 2.69 9.48
CA THR A 76 -10.96 3.77 10.44
C THR A 76 -10.57 5.08 9.73
N GLU A 77 -9.63 5.03 8.79
CA GLU A 77 -9.24 6.18 7.96
C GLU A 77 -10.41 6.68 7.10
N PHE A 78 -11.14 5.78 6.45
CA PHE A 78 -12.30 6.14 5.63
C PHE A 78 -13.37 6.85 6.47
N LEU A 79 -13.68 6.33 7.67
CA LEU A 79 -14.62 6.95 8.60
C LEU A 79 -14.18 8.36 9.00
N ILE A 80 -12.89 8.57 9.28
CA ILE A 80 -12.36 9.93 9.53
C ILE A 80 -12.63 10.84 8.33
N GLY A 81 -12.27 10.37 7.13
CA GLY A 81 -12.44 11.12 5.89
C GLY A 81 -13.90 11.49 5.60
N VAL A 82 -14.84 10.59 5.86
CA VAL A 82 -16.28 10.83 5.70
C VAL A 82 -16.81 11.77 6.79
N LEU A 83 -16.48 11.52 8.06
CA LEU A 83 -17.10 12.24 9.18
C LEU A 83 -16.63 13.69 9.30
N ILE A 84 -15.41 14.03 8.85
CA ILE A 84 -14.82 15.36 9.04
C ILE A 84 -15.55 16.47 8.26
N VAL A 85 -16.12 16.13 7.10
CA VAL A 85 -16.83 17.11 6.24
C VAL A 85 -18.18 17.53 6.83
N PHE A 86 -18.82 16.66 7.61
CA PHE A 86 -20.09 16.97 8.27
C PHE A 86 -19.85 17.72 9.59
N ARG A 87 -20.38 18.94 9.67
CA ARG A 87 -20.21 19.81 10.85
C ARG A 87 -20.56 19.15 12.18
N ARG A 88 -21.55 18.25 12.19
CA ARG A 88 -22.02 17.57 13.42
C ARG A 88 -21.07 16.47 13.92
N THR A 89 -20.39 15.78 13.01
CA THR A 89 -19.49 14.65 13.35
C THR A 89 -18.02 15.04 13.32
N ARG A 90 -17.70 16.26 12.88
CA ARG A 90 -16.33 16.75 12.71
C ARG A 90 -15.47 16.60 13.97
N LEU A 91 -16.00 16.88 15.15
CA LEU A 91 -15.22 16.76 16.38
C LEU A 91 -14.76 15.32 16.62
N ILE A 92 -15.67 14.35 16.46
CA ILE A 92 -15.34 12.92 16.59
C ILE A 92 -14.29 12.54 15.54
N ALA A 93 -14.46 12.99 14.29
CA ALA A 93 -13.50 12.74 13.23
C ALA A 93 -12.10 13.29 13.56
N LEU A 94 -12.01 14.52 14.07
CA LEU A 94 -10.74 15.15 14.45
C LEU A 94 -10.06 14.44 15.63
N LEU A 95 -10.82 13.96 16.61
CA LEU A 95 -10.28 13.19 17.74
C LEU A 95 -9.76 11.81 17.27
N MET A 96 -10.50 11.13 16.39
CA MET A 96 -10.03 9.89 15.75
C MET A 96 -8.77 10.15 14.92
N ALA A 97 -8.77 11.21 14.10
CA ALA A 97 -7.63 11.61 13.28
C ALA A 97 -6.40 11.93 14.13
N LEU A 98 -6.57 12.60 15.27
CA LEU A 98 -5.47 12.89 16.19
C LEU A 98 -4.78 11.57 16.62
N GLY A 99 -5.56 10.57 17.05
CA GLY A 99 -5.01 9.27 17.44
C GLY A 99 -4.35 8.52 16.28
N VAL A 100 -5.01 8.48 15.12
CA VAL A 100 -4.50 7.77 13.94
C VAL A 100 -3.23 8.42 13.41
N TYR A 101 -3.20 9.74 13.18
CA TYR A 101 -2.00 10.42 12.69
C TYR A 101 -0.86 10.43 13.72
N SER A 102 -1.15 10.45 15.02
CA SER A 102 -0.12 10.26 16.05
C SER A 102 0.57 8.91 15.88
N ASN A 103 -0.22 7.84 15.70
CA ASN A 103 0.30 6.50 15.48
C ASN A 103 1.10 6.42 14.18
N ILE A 104 0.55 6.90 13.06
CA ILE A 104 1.23 6.91 11.76
C ILE A 104 2.56 7.68 11.83
N LEU A 105 2.59 8.83 12.51
CA LEU A 105 3.81 9.62 12.64
C LEU A 105 4.89 8.87 13.45
N ILE A 106 4.51 8.23 14.56
CA ILE A 106 5.44 7.41 15.35
C ILE A 106 5.95 6.23 14.52
N LEU A 107 5.07 5.52 13.81
CA LEU A 107 5.45 4.42 12.93
C LEU A 107 6.44 4.87 11.85
N ASN A 108 6.18 6.01 11.22
CA ASN A 108 7.06 6.53 10.17
C ASN A 108 8.46 6.87 10.71
N ILE A 109 8.56 7.37 11.95
CA ILE A 109 9.85 7.68 12.59
C ILE A 109 10.57 6.40 13.02
N GLU A 110 9.90 5.49 13.73
CA GLU A 110 10.53 4.30 14.31
C GLU A 110 10.98 3.27 13.26
N PHE A 111 10.27 3.22 12.12
CA PHE A 111 10.52 2.27 11.04
C PHE A 111 11.14 2.92 9.79
N ASP A 112 11.76 4.08 9.95
CA ASP A 112 12.61 4.77 8.96
C ASP A 112 11.88 5.04 7.61
N ILE A 113 10.63 5.50 7.67
CA ILE A 113 9.84 5.89 6.48
C ILE A 113 9.99 7.39 6.20
N ASP A 114 11.21 7.79 5.84
CA ASP A 114 11.59 9.20 5.70
C ASP A 114 10.71 9.98 4.72
N PHE A 115 10.34 9.36 3.60
CA PHE A 115 9.51 10.00 2.58
C PHE A 115 8.08 10.34 3.09
N ALA A 116 7.63 9.69 4.16
CA ALA A 116 6.28 9.87 4.69
C ALA A 116 6.18 10.84 5.87
N ILE A 117 7.28 11.06 6.59
CA ILE A 117 7.31 11.90 7.81
C ILE A 117 6.81 13.32 7.52
N GLY A 118 7.33 13.96 6.46
CA GLY A 118 7.04 15.37 6.17
C GLY A 118 5.55 15.66 5.94
N HIS A 119 4.90 14.90 5.05
CA HIS A 119 3.48 15.12 4.76
C HIS A 119 2.58 14.69 5.93
N THR A 120 2.92 13.60 6.62
CA THR A 120 2.18 13.12 7.81
C THR A 120 2.24 14.15 8.93
N PHE A 121 3.40 14.79 9.14
CA PHE A 121 3.56 15.84 10.14
C PHE A 121 2.71 17.07 9.83
N VAL A 122 2.66 17.51 8.57
CA VAL A 122 1.80 18.61 8.14
C VAL A 122 0.33 18.30 8.40
N ASP A 123 -0.14 17.11 7.98
CA ASP A 123 -1.51 16.68 8.22
C ASP A 123 -1.84 16.63 9.73
N PHE A 124 -0.93 16.13 10.55
CA PHE A 124 -1.06 16.12 12.01
C PHE A 124 -1.22 17.54 12.58
N VAL A 125 -0.37 18.48 12.16
CA VAL A 125 -0.48 19.89 12.59
C VAL A 125 -1.82 20.50 12.16
N LEU A 126 -2.29 20.23 10.94
CA LEU A 126 -3.58 20.72 10.46
C LEU A 126 -4.75 20.19 11.31
N ILE A 127 -4.68 18.92 11.74
CA ILE A 127 -5.67 18.33 12.66
C ILE A 127 -5.64 19.05 14.01
N VAL A 128 -4.46 19.27 14.59
CA VAL A 128 -4.31 20.00 15.87
C VAL A 128 -4.87 21.42 15.76
N VAL A 129 -4.59 22.13 14.67
CA VAL A 129 -5.13 23.48 14.42
C VAL A 129 -6.65 23.45 14.35
N LEU A 130 -7.25 22.51 13.60
CA LEU A 130 -8.71 22.38 13.54
C LEU A 130 -9.33 21.97 14.88
N LEU A 131 -8.65 21.13 15.66
CA LEU A 131 -9.12 20.68 16.97
C LEU A 131 -9.04 21.79 18.03
N SER A 132 -8.09 22.73 17.88
CA SER A 132 -7.91 23.86 18.81
C SER A 132 -9.16 24.73 18.95
N GLU A 133 -9.98 24.82 17.89
CA GLU A 133 -11.26 25.54 17.93
C GLU A 133 -12.26 24.94 18.93
N TYR A 134 -12.13 23.65 19.22
CA TYR A 134 -13.00 22.90 20.12
C TYR A 134 -12.44 22.81 21.55
N TYR A 135 -11.27 23.40 21.84
CA TYR A 135 -10.61 23.28 23.15
C TYR A 135 -11.53 23.67 24.32
N GLY A 136 -12.26 24.78 24.19
CA GLY A 136 -13.16 25.25 25.24
C GLY A 136 -14.32 24.28 25.49
N ASP A 137 -14.89 23.71 24.43
CA ASP A 137 -15.98 22.73 24.54
C ASP A 137 -15.47 21.40 25.10
N LEU A 138 -14.29 20.95 24.67
CA LEU A 138 -13.63 19.74 25.17
C LEU A 138 -13.30 19.86 26.66
N TYR A 139 -12.74 20.99 27.10
CA TYR A 139 -12.45 21.23 28.51
C TYR A 139 -13.73 21.23 29.36
N LYS A 140 -14.78 21.92 28.89
CA LYS A 140 -16.09 21.92 29.55
C LYS A 140 -16.68 20.51 29.64
N PHE A 141 -16.61 19.73 28.56
CA PHE A 141 -17.19 18.39 28.49
C PHE A 141 -16.41 17.39 29.36
N PHE A 142 -15.10 17.26 29.15
CA PHE A 142 -14.28 16.24 29.82
C PHE A 142 -13.92 16.61 31.26
N ILE A 143 -13.59 17.88 31.53
CA ILE A 143 -13.09 18.30 32.85
C ILE A 143 -14.22 18.84 33.72
N GLN A 144 -14.98 19.83 33.22
CA GLN A 144 -16.01 20.47 34.07
C GLN A 144 -17.26 19.61 34.25
N SER A 145 -17.70 18.92 33.19
CA SER A 145 -18.95 18.16 33.19
C SER A 145 -18.73 16.65 33.40
N GLY A 146 -17.47 16.20 33.47
CA GLY A 146 -17.11 14.78 33.66
C GLY A 146 -17.72 13.84 32.62
N GLY A 147 -17.90 14.30 31.38
CA GLY A 147 -18.49 13.54 30.28
C GLY A 147 -20.03 13.41 30.33
N LYS A 148 -20.71 14.10 31.24
CA LYS A 148 -22.18 14.08 31.35
C LYS A 148 -22.83 15.19 30.51
N PHE A 149 -23.92 14.86 29.83
CA PHE A 149 -24.69 15.81 29.04
C PHE A 149 -25.77 16.49 29.89
N ASN A 150 -25.71 17.82 30.02
CA ASN A 150 -26.79 18.61 30.63
C ASN A 150 -27.57 19.39 29.55
N HIS A 151 -28.74 18.84 29.19
CA HIS A 151 -29.86 19.41 28.41
C HIS A 151 -29.83 19.56 26.86
N VAL A 152 -31.09 19.67 26.38
CA VAL A 152 -31.75 19.42 25.08
C VAL A 152 -31.13 20.07 23.83
N MET A 153 -30.99 19.26 22.77
CA MET A 153 -30.63 19.73 21.43
C MET A 153 -31.81 20.38 20.72
N ASN A 154 -31.75 21.70 20.53
CA ASN A 154 -32.62 22.38 19.58
C ASN A 154 -32.00 22.27 18.18
N THR A 155 -32.61 21.51 17.27
CA THR A 155 -32.08 21.27 15.92
C THR A 155 -32.93 21.96 14.84
N GLY A 156 -32.74 23.26 14.67
CA GLY A 156 -33.14 23.92 13.41
C GLY A 156 -32.21 23.47 12.28
N GLN A 157 -32.74 22.76 11.27
CA GLN A 157 -31.96 22.30 10.12
C GLN A 157 -32.33 23.08 8.86
N ASN A 158 -31.33 23.73 8.26
CA ASN A 158 -31.41 24.17 6.86
C ASN A 158 -30.97 23.01 5.96
N MET A 159 -31.94 22.39 5.27
CA MET A 159 -31.77 21.16 4.47
C MET A 159 -30.78 21.31 3.30
N PHE A 160 -30.60 22.52 2.76
CA PHE A 160 -29.84 22.74 1.52
C PHE A 160 -28.30 22.69 1.68
N LYS A 161 -27.75 22.87 2.89
CA LYS A 161 -26.28 22.85 3.14
C LYS A 161 -25.73 21.43 3.44
N GLN A 162 -26.56 20.39 3.38
CA GLN A 162 -26.18 19.02 3.72
C GLN A 162 -25.76 18.15 2.52
N TYR A 163 -26.18 18.49 1.30
CA TYR A 163 -25.96 17.63 0.13
C TYR A 163 -24.54 17.71 -0.44
N PHE A 164 -23.87 18.88 -0.37
CA PHE A 164 -22.52 19.02 -0.94
C PHE A 164 -21.48 18.10 -0.28
N PRO A 165 -21.39 17.99 1.06
CA PRO A 165 -20.50 17.02 1.71
C PRO A 165 -20.77 15.57 1.27
N VAL A 166 -22.04 15.19 1.12
CA VAL A 166 -22.42 13.85 0.64
C VAL A 166 -21.95 13.64 -0.79
N PHE A 167 -22.25 14.59 -1.68
CA PHE A 167 -21.81 14.54 -3.08
C PHE A 167 -20.29 14.43 -3.19
N PHE A 168 -19.54 15.27 -2.46
CA PHE A 168 -18.08 15.25 -2.43
C PHE A 168 -17.55 13.87 -2.02
N VAL A 169 -18.04 13.32 -0.90
CA VAL A 169 -17.60 12.02 -0.39
C VAL A 169 -17.91 10.90 -1.38
N VAL A 170 -19.13 10.86 -1.92
CA VAL A 170 -19.56 9.80 -2.84
C VAL A 170 -18.75 9.85 -4.13
N VAL A 171 -18.67 11.03 -4.76
CA VAL A 171 -17.94 11.19 -6.03
C VAL A 171 -16.46 10.87 -5.86
N LEU A 172 -15.80 11.41 -4.82
CA LEU A 172 -14.39 11.13 -4.57
C LEU A 172 -14.14 9.65 -4.31
N SER A 173 -14.94 9.04 -3.42
CA SER A 173 -14.76 7.63 -3.04
C SER A 173 -14.96 6.70 -4.22
N VAL A 174 -16.04 6.87 -4.99
CA VAL A 174 -16.34 6.03 -6.15
C VAL A 174 -15.29 6.22 -7.25
N SER A 175 -14.93 7.48 -7.57
CA SER A 175 -13.96 7.76 -8.63
C SER A 175 -12.58 7.19 -8.29
N TYR A 176 -12.11 7.40 -7.07
CA TYR A 176 -10.81 6.90 -6.65
C TYR A 176 -10.80 5.38 -6.46
N PHE A 177 -11.91 4.78 -6.01
CA PHE A 177 -12.04 3.33 -5.95
C PHE A 177 -11.96 2.69 -7.35
N ILE A 178 -12.66 3.25 -8.33
CA ILE A 178 -12.58 2.78 -9.73
C ILE A 178 -11.13 2.92 -10.23
N PHE A 179 -10.49 4.06 -10.00
CA PHE A 179 -9.10 4.28 -10.39
C PHE A 179 -8.15 3.24 -9.75
N ALA A 180 -8.21 3.07 -8.43
CA ALA A 180 -7.38 2.13 -7.70
C ALA A 180 -7.65 0.67 -8.11
N PHE A 181 -8.91 0.31 -8.36
CA PHE A 181 -9.28 -1.01 -8.86
C PHE A 181 -8.70 -1.29 -10.25
N ASN A 182 -8.75 -0.30 -11.16
CA ASN A 182 -8.14 -0.43 -12.49
C ASN A 182 -6.62 -0.61 -12.39
N LEU A 183 -5.94 0.13 -11.50
CA LEU A 183 -4.51 -0.06 -11.23
C LEU A 183 -4.21 -1.44 -10.66
N ARG A 184 -5.05 -1.98 -9.77
CA ARG A 184 -4.88 -3.34 -9.27
C ARG A 184 -5.01 -4.36 -10.39
N ALA A 185 -6.00 -4.19 -11.26
CA ALA A 185 -6.31 -5.11 -12.36
C ALA A 185 -5.21 -5.20 -13.43
N THR A 186 -4.23 -4.29 -13.47
CA THR A 186 -3.08 -4.41 -14.38
C THR A 186 -2.07 -5.47 -13.94
N VAL A 187 -2.11 -5.91 -12.68
CA VAL A 187 -1.19 -6.93 -12.17
C VAL A 187 -1.68 -8.32 -12.58
N ASN A 188 -0.80 -9.10 -13.20
CA ASN A 188 -1.10 -10.48 -13.58
C ASN A 188 -0.84 -11.43 -12.40
N GLU A 189 -1.85 -11.63 -11.55
CA GLU A 189 -1.78 -12.49 -10.34
C GLU A 189 -1.51 -13.97 -10.66
N ASP A 190 -1.71 -14.41 -11.91
CA ASP A 190 -1.36 -15.76 -12.36
C ASP A 190 0.15 -15.96 -12.54
N VAL A 191 0.89 -14.87 -12.80
CA VAL A 191 2.34 -14.90 -13.08
C VAL A 191 3.17 -14.30 -11.94
N VAL A 192 2.65 -13.30 -11.23
CA VAL A 192 3.33 -12.73 -10.06
C VAL A 192 3.35 -13.75 -8.93
N GLY A 193 4.51 -13.98 -8.32
CA GLY A 193 4.66 -14.94 -7.23
C GLY A 193 6.08 -15.43 -6.99
N ALA A 194 6.20 -16.32 -6.00
CA ALA A 194 7.40 -17.07 -5.70
C ALA A 194 7.35 -18.48 -6.32
N TYR A 195 8.46 -18.91 -6.92
CA TYR A 195 8.57 -20.15 -7.65
C TYR A 195 9.82 -20.91 -7.23
N LYS A 196 9.65 -22.20 -6.96
CA LYS A 196 10.76 -23.15 -6.84
C LYS A 196 11.18 -23.58 -8.24
N ILE A 197 12.47 -23.47 -8.55
CA ILE A 197 13.03 -23.96 -9.80
C ILE A 197 13.30 -25.46 -9.66
N GLU A 198 12.63 -26.27 -10.48
CA GLU A 198 12.77 -27.73 -10.46
C GLU A 198 13.86 -28.21 -11.42
N ARG A 199 13.96 -27.58 -12.59
CA ARG A 199 14.93 -27.95 -13.61
C ARG A 199 15.28 -26.76 -14.49
N LEU A 200 16.56 -26.60 -14.77
CA LEU A 200 17.07 -25.70 -15.80
C LEU A 200 17.85 -26.51 -16.84
N SER A 201 17.64 -26.21 -18.12
CA SER A 201 18.44 -26.77 -19.21
C SER A 201 18.73 -25.73 -20.28
N ILE A 202 19.97 -25.74 -20.78
CA ILE A 202 20.47 -24.85 -21.83
C ILE A 202 20.99 -25.75 -22.96
N ASN A 203 20.53 -25.54 -24.20
CA ASN A 203 20.85 -26.40 -25.35
C ASN A 203 20.60 -27.89 -25.07
N ASN A 204 19.51 -28.20 -24.36
CA ASN A 204 19.15 -29.55 -23.89
C ASN A 204 20.17 -30.18 -22.90
N THR A 205 21.17 -29.43 -22.44
CA THR A 205 22.08 -29.85 -21.38
C THR A 205 21.54 -29.36 -20.02
N PRO A 206 21.39 -30.25 -19.02
CA PRO A 206 20.90 -29.85 -17.71
C PRO A 206 21.93 -28.96 -16.99
N VAL A 207 21.46 -27.87 -16.40
CA VAL A 207 22.25 -26.99 -15.54
C VAL A 207 21.87 -27.30 -14.09
N ILE A 208 22.84 -27.74 -13.31
CA ILE A 208 22.65 -28.01 -11.88
C ILE A 208 22.67 -26.66 -11.16
N LEU A 209 21.58 -26.37 -10.45
CA LEU A 209 21.45 -25.19 -9.62
C LEU A 209 21.49 -25.62 -8.16
N ASN A 210 22.36 -24.99 -7.39
CA ASN A 210 22.34 -25.08 -5.94
C ASN A 210 21.41 -24.00 -5.36
N ASN A 211 21.08 -24.15 -4.09
CA ASN A 211 20.26 -23.20 -3.35
C ASN A 211 20.85 -21.77 -3.44
N GLY A 212 19.96 -20.79 -3.42
CA GLY A 212 20.34 -19.39 -3.33
C GLY A 212 20.34 -18.88 -1.89
N ASN A 213 20.66 -17.60 -1.72
CA ASN A 213 20.61 -16.93 -0.41
C ASN A 213 19.18 -16.68 0.09
N LEU A 214 18.17 -16.75 -0.80
CA LEU A 214 16.76 -16.53 -0.48
C LEU A 214 15.99 -17.84 -0.66
N GLY A 215 15.53 -18.40 0.45
CA GLY A 215 14.84 -19.69 0.49
C GLY A 215 15.78 -20.89 0.58
N SER A 216 15.20 -22.09 0.79
CA SER A 216 15.95 -23.34 0.96
C SER A 216 16.12 -24.14 -0.33
N ASP A 217 15.63 -23.61 -1.45
CA ASP A 217 15.68 -24.20 -2.79
C ASP A 217 16.23 -23.16 -3.77
N PRO A 218 16.55 -23.53 -5.03
CA PRO A 218 16.78 -22.56 -6.09
C PRO A 218 15.46 -21.85 -6.42
N MET A 219 15.41 -20.52 -6.28
CA MET A 219 14.17 -19.75 -6.32
C MET A 219 14.13 -18.76 -7.49
N MET A 220 12.93 -18.55 -8.03
CA MET A 220 12.58 -17.48 -8.96
C MET A 220 11.42 -16.68 -8.40
N PHE A 221 11.53 -15.36 -8.42
CA PHE A 221 10.47 -14.44 -8.01
C PHE A 221 10.10 -13.55 -9.18
N LEU A 222 8.80 -13.48 -9.48
CA LEU A 222 8.23 -12.56 -10.46
C LEU A 222 7.39 -11.54 -9.70
N GLU A 223 7.87 -10.30 -9.70
CA GLU A 223 7.27 -9.24 -8.90
C GLU A 223 6.27 -8.41 -9.70
N TYR A 224 5.32 -7.80 -9.00
CA TYR A 224 4.28 -6.96 -9.60
C TYR A 224 4.81 -5.68 -10.27
N ASN A 225 6.02 -5.25 -9.93
CA ASN A 225 6.71 -4.08 -10.48
C ASN A 225 7.59 -4.45 -11.70
N ASN A 226 7.32 -5.59 -12.34
CA ASN A 226 8.06 -6.12 -13.50
C ASN A 226 9.53 -6.48 -13.20
N GLN A 227 9.86 -6.73 -11.93
CA GLN A 227 11.17 -7.23 -11.53
C GLN A 227 11.17 -8.76 -11.50
N ILE A 228 12.26 -9.36 -11.99
CA ILE A 228 12.54 -10.78 -11.79
C ILE A 228 13.75 -10.92 -10.88
N VAL A 229 13.67 -11.84 -9.93
CA VAL A 229 14.78 -12.16 -9.02
C VAL A 229 15.05 -13.66 -9.08
N LEU A 230 16.31 -14.04 -9.29
CA LEU A 230 16.77 -15.43 -9.22
C LEU A 230 17.67 -15.59 -8.01
N SER A 231 17.35 -16.51 -7.12
CA SER A 231 18.22 -16.89 -6.00
C SER A 231 18.75 -18.30 -6.24
N VAL A 232 20.00 -18.38 -6.70
CA VAL A 232 20.65 -19.63 -7.13
C VAL A 232 22.14 -19.55 -6.89
N ASN A 233 22.79 -20.67 -6.57
CA ASN A 233 24.24 -20.76 -6.37
C ASN A 233 24.80 -19.69 -5.42
N ASP A 234 24.21 -19.58 -4.22
CA ASP A 234 24.61 -18.62 -3.16
C ASP A 234 24.61 -17.15 -3.61
N THR A 235 23.88 -16.83 -4.68
CA THR A 235 23.82 -15.50 -5.30
C THR A 235 22.38 -15.09 -5.59
N VAL A 236 22.11 -13.79 -5.51
CA VAL A 236 20.83 -13.19 -5.90
C VAL A 236 21.04 -12.32 -7.13
N TYR A 237 20.38 -12.68 -8.23
CA TYR A 237 20.41 -11.93 -9.48
C TYR A 237 19.10 -11.17 -9.64
N TYR A 238 19.23 -9.90 -10.02
CA TYR A 238 18.11 -9.02 -10.29
C TYR A 238 18.00 -8.76 -11.78
N GLY A 239 16.78 -8.61 -12.27
CA GLY A 239 16.49 -8.26 -13.64
C GLY A 239 15.07 -7.71 -13.78
N HIS A 240 14.67 -7.53 -15.03
CA HIS A 240 13.33 -7.11 -15.40
C HIS A 240 12.70 -8.12 -16.35
N TYR A 241 11.38 -8.21 -16.30
CA TYR A 241 10.63 -8.99 -17.27
C TYR A 241 9.51 -8.19 -17.91
N VAL A 242 9.11 -8.57 -19.12
CA VAL A 242 7.95 -8.02 -19.82
C VAL A 242 7.07 -9.19 -20.25
N LEU A 243 5.78 -9.10 -19.95
CA LEU A 243 4.78 -10.08 -20.37
C LEU A 243 3.94 -9.53 -21.52
N VAL A 244 3.77 -10.32 -22.57
CA VAL A 244 2.82 -10.09 -23.65
C VAL A 244 2.07 -11.39 -23.92
N LYS A 245 0.85 -11.50 -23.39
CA LYS A 245 0.08 -12.77 -23.34
C LYS A 245 0.92 -13.85 -22.62
N ASP A 246 1.21 -14.95 -23.31
CA ASP A 246 2.03 -16.04 -22.78
C ASP A 246 3.53 -15.86 -23.06
N SER A 247 3.92 -14.81 -23.79
CA SER A 247 5.33 -14.50 -24.03
C SER A 247 5.92 -13.74 -22.86
N ILE A 248 7.08 -14.19 -22.40
CA ILE A 248 7.89 -13.54 -21.37
C ILE A 248 9.24 -13.18 -21.97
N LYS A 249 9.65 -11.93 -21.77
CA LYS A 249 11.00 -11.46 -22.07
C LYS A 249 11.69 -11.14 -20.76
N ILE A 250 12.88 -11.67 -20.53
CA ILE A 250 13.66 -11.46 -19.32
C ILE A 250 14.99 -10.81 -19.70
N ARG A 251 15.41 -9.84 -18.89
CA ARG A 251 16.73 -9.22 -18.98
C ARG A 251 17.31 -9.05 -17.59
N MET A 252 18.44 -9.69 -17.34
CA MET A 252 19.16 -9.58 -16.07
C MET A 252 20.00 -8.29 -16.04
N ASN A 253 20.19 -7.72 -14.86
CA ASN A 253 21.06 -6.54 -14.68
C ASN A 253 22.53 -6.90 -14.95
N HIS A 254 22.92 -8.12 -14.55
CA HIS A 254 24.22 -8.71 -14.80
C HIS A 254 24.04 -10.17 -15.25
N PRO A 255 24.99 -10.72 -16.04
CA PRO A 255 24.89 -12.11 -16.47
C PRO A 255 24.91 -13.05 -15.27
N THR A 256 24.09 -14.10 -15.30
CA THR A 256 24.16 -15.16 -14.29
C THR A 256 25.42 -16.03 -14.46
N ASN A 257 25.73 -16.87 -13.48
CA ASN A 257 26.85 -17.82 -13.58
C ASN A 257 26.71 -18.85 -14.72
N PHE A 258 25.51 -18.99 -15.28
CA PHE A 258 25.22 -19.83 -16.46
C PHE A 258 24.98 -18.99 -17.72
N ASN A 259 25.51 -17.77 -17.75
CA ASN A 259 25.51 -16.83 -18.88
C ASN A 259 24.12 -16.41 -19.36
N LEU A 260 23.12 -16.33 -18.47
CA LEU A 260 21.84 -15.72 -18.78
C LEU A 260 21.92 -14.21 -18.57
N GLN A 261 21.92 -13.45 -19.66
CA GLN A 261 21.79 -11.99 -19.67
C GLN A 261 20.41 -11.59 -20.22
N SER A 262 19.93 -12.25 -21.27
CA SER A 262 18.59 -12.04 -21.82
C SER A 262 17.95 -13.34 -22.32
N MET A 263 16.62 -13.41 -22.25
CA MET A 263 15.85 -14.53 -22.78
C MET A 263 14.48 -14.07 -23.28
N ASP A 264 14.10 -14.58 -24.44
CA ASP A 264 12.77 -14.46 -25.01
C ASP A 264 12.12 -15.85 -25.01
N GLY A 265 10.97 -15.99 -24.35
CA GLY A 265 10.32 -17.28 -24.18
C GLY A 265 8.80 -17.24 -24.09
N LEU A 266 8.24 -18.42 -23.90
CA LEU A 266 6.82 -18.68 -23.72
C LEU A 266 6.61 -19.41 -22.39
N ILE A 267 5.65 -18.94 -21.61
CA ILE A 267 5.11 -19.64 -20.44
C ILE A 267 4.15 -20.72 -20.94
N LYS A 268 4.43 -21.98 -20.61
CA LYS A 268 3.60 -23.14 -20.95
C LYS A 268 3.07 -23.78 -19.69
N ASN A 269 1.77 -24.11 -19.68
CA ASN A 269 1.09 -24.84 -18.60
C ASN A 269 1.30 -24.26 -17.18
N LYS A 270 1.64 -22.97 -17.07
CA LYS A 270 1.95 -22.26 -15.82
C LYS A 270 3.07 -22.87 -14.95
N ASN A 271 3.88 -23.78 -15.50
CA ASN A 271 4.95 -24.48 -14.76
C ASN A 271 6.27 -24.59 -15.55
N LYS A 272 6.34 -23.95 -16.73
CA LYS A 272 7.46 -24.06 -17.63
C LYS A 272 7.65 -22.80 -18.44
N ILE A 273 8.88 -22.32 -18.55
CA ILE A 273 9.28 -21.31 -19.52
C ILE A 273 10.22 -21.98 -20.53
N SER A 274 9.91 -21.84 -21.81
CA SER A 274 10.76 -22.35 -22.91
C SER A 274 10.97 -21.27 -23.96
N GLY A 275 12.20 -21.09 -24.44
CA GLY A 275 12.53 -20.03 -25.37
C GLY A 275 13.97 -20.07 -25.84
N GLU A 276 14.46 -18.92 -26.28
CA GLU A 276 15.84 -18.70 -26.69
C GLU A 276 16.48 -17.68 -25.74
N MET A 277 17.65 -18.02 -25.20
CA MET A 277 18.53 -17.09 -24.51
C MET A 277 19.63 -16.59 -25.45
N ASP A 278 20.46 -15.69 -24.94
CA ASP A 278 21.63 -15.09 -25.61
C ASP A 278 22.28 -16.02 -26.65
N GLU A 279 22.53 -15.48 -27.85
CA GLU A 279 23.11 -16.21 -29.00
C GLU A 279 22.22 -17.35 -29.56
N LYS A 280 20.89 -17.28 -29.36
CA LYS A 280 19.90 -18.29 -29.82
C LYS A 280 20.07 -19.66 -29.18
N LYS A 281 20.59 -19.72 -27.95
CA LYS A 281 20.68 -20.98 -27.20
C LYS A 281 19.30 -21.36 -26.69
N LEU A 282 18.93 -22.64 -26.83
CA LEU A 282 17.64 -23.12 -26.33
C LEU A 282 17.63 -23.06 -24.80
N PHE A 283 16.63 -22.40 -24.24
CA PHE A 283 16.46 -22.26 -22.79
C PHE A 283 15.16 -22.94 -22.36
N GLN A 284 15.23 -23.78 -21.33
CA GLN A 284 14.07 -24.36 -20.69
C GLN A 284 14.22 -24.34 -19.17
N LEU A 285 13.21 -23.79 -18.50
CA LEU A 285 13.09 -23.71 -17.05
C LEU A 285 11.76 -24.32 -16.62
N ASP A 286 11.80 -25.40 -15.87
CA ASP A 286 10.63 -26.02 -15.24
C ASP A 286 10.58 -25.56 -13.77
N TYR A 287 9.41 -25.16 -13.28
CA TYR A 287 9.24 -24.58 -11.95
C TYR A 287 7.88 -24.90 -11.34
N THR A 288 7.80 -24.81 -10.02
CA THR A 288 6.57 -24.99 -9.24
C THR A 288 6.24 -23.71 -8.49
N ARG A 289 5.02 -23.20 -8.64
CA ARG A 289 4.55 -22.04 -7.85
C ARG A 289 4.40 -22.44 -6.39
N ILE A 290 4.93 -21.62 -5.48
CA ILE A 290 4.76 -21.81 -4.05
C ILE A 290 3.38 -21.29 -3.66
N ASP A 291 2.64 -22.10 -2.91
CA ASP A 291 1.30 -21.76 -2.43
C ASP A 291 1.40 -20.71 -1.31
N GLY A 292 1.12 -19.46 -1.64
CA GLY A 292 1.19 -18.34 -0.70
C GLY A 292 0.21 -18.47 0.47
N LYS A 293 -0.89 -19.23 0.33
CA LYS A 293 -1.85 -19.51 1.43
C LYS A 293 -1.31 -20.49 2.45
N LYS A 294 -0.36 -21.36 2.08
CA LYS A 294 0.27 -22.31 3.00
C LYS A 294 1.45 -21.71 3.75
N ASP A 295 2.20 -20.81 3.11
CA ASP A 295 3.37 -20.14 3.71
C ASP A 295 3.06 -18.77 4.32
N TYR A 296 1.83 -18.25 4.14
CA TYR A 296 1.27 -17.00 4.67
C TYR A 296 2.08 -15.71 4.42
N LEU A 297 3.33 -15.76 3.94
CA LEU A 297 4.21 -14.60 3.74
C LEU A 297 4.03 -13.96 2.36
N ASN A 298 3.37 -14.64 1.41
CA ASN A 298 3.60 -14.38 -0.02
C ASN A 298 2.39 -14.34 -0.95
N ASP A 299 1.15 -14.53 -0.46
CA ASP A 299 -0.03 -14.20 -1.27
C ASP A 299 -0.54 -12.80 -0.86
N LEU A 300 0.22 -11.78 -1.26
CA LEU A 300 -0.18 -10.37 -1.13
C LEU A 300 -1.00 -9.87 -2.34
N TYR A 301 -1.43 -10.80 -3.20
CA TYR A 301 -2.24 -10.58 -4.40
C TYR A 301 -3.48 -11.46 -4.40
#